data_AF-A0A8K0V4R5-F1
#
_entry.id   AF-A0A8K0V4R5-F1
#
_cell.length_a   1.000
_cell.length_b   1.000
_cell.length_c   1.000
_cell.angle_alpha   90.00
_cell.angle_beta   90.00
_cell.angle_gamma   90.00
#
_symmetry.space_group_name_H-M   'P 1'
#
loop_
_entity.id
_entity.type
_entity.pdbx_description
1 polymer ?
#
loop_
_entity_poly.entity_id
_entity_poly.type
_entity_poly.pdbx_seq_one_letter_code
_entity_poly.pdbx_strand_id
1 'polypeptide(L)'
;MADNKDGTKTIVKLCAAGVVLIILGYVLIWFLFMPTIGGSFGAGFPSGSGGSRVRSVIIDVEPQVVYRIDKNRFFTLEKYKDCTHGGFVYYNDTRRGIKELVTSGATDKEPQDELDLEVENDVMAFKGKFIYSASDNVIAYPFRVRNYKYGGENYYFTYKELNDKGIVFGGDMSYSIYELKVTDGAVYIRSSSTDKMYKKFNTPNSGEYESIAISKVTIDKISQDNAFHCNNNIKPRSVKYN
;
A
#
# COMPACT_ATOMS: atom_id res chain seq x y z
N MET A 1 -76.99 48.00 -18.00
CA MET A 1 -76.25 48.04 -16.72
C MET A 1 -76.65 46.80 -15.94
N ALA A 2 -76.00 45.67 -16.23
CA ALA A 2 -76.18 44.41 -15.53
C ALA A 2 -74.90 43.58 -15.70
N ASP A 3 -74.12 43.61 -14.62
CA ASP A 3 -73.16 42.61 -14.16
C ASP A 3 -72.18 41.94 -15.15
N ASN A 4 -71.06 42.61 -15.42
CA ASN A 4 -69.83 41.95 -15.91
C ASN A 4 -68.83 41.75 -14.76
N LYS A 5 -69.29 41.38 -13.54
CA LYS A 5 -68.38 40.89 -12.48
C LYS A 5 -68.23 39.38 -12.50
N ASP A 6 -69.10 38.64 -13.19
CA ASP A 6 -69.09 37.18 -13.17
C ASP A 6 -68.12 36.56 -14.19
N GLY A 7 -67.99 37.18 -15.36
CA GLY A 7 -67.00 36.79 -16.38
C GLY A 7 -65.55 36.96 -15.91
N THR A 8 -65.24 38.07 -15.23
CA THR A 8 -63.89 38.34 -14.70
C THR A 8 -63.52 37.38 -13.57
N LYS A 9 -64.45 37.02 -12.68
CA LYS A 9 -64.22 36.02 -11.62
C LYS A 9 -63.98 34.62 -12.18
N THR A 10 -64.66 34.29 -13.29
CA THR A 10 -64.53 32.99 -13.95
C THR A 10 -63.18 32.86 -14.66
N ILE A 11 -62.73 33.91 -15.36
CA ILE A 11 -61.42 33.95 -16.02
C ILE A 11 -60.27 33.91 -15.00
N VAL A 12 -60.37 34.64 -13.89
CA VAL A 12 -59.34 34.63 -12.83
C VAL A 12 -59.24 33.25 -12.16
N LYS A 13 -60.36 32.54 -11.95
CA LYS A 13 -60.36 31.16 -11.43
C LYS A 13 -59.70 30.17 -12.39
N LEU A 14 -59.94 30.30 -13.70
CA LEU A 14 -59.30 29.48 -14.73
C LEU A 14 -57.78 29.73 -14.82
N CYS A 15 -57.34 30.98 -14.73
CA CYS A 15 -55.91 31.30 -14.69
C CYS A 15 -55.24 30.79 -13.41
N ALA A 16 -55.88 30.93 -12.25
CA ALA A 16 -55.35 30.40 -10.99
C ALA A 16 -55.25 28.86 -11.01
N ALA A 17 -56.25 28.17 -11.57
CA ALA A 17 -56.21 26.72 -11.74
C ALA A 17 -55.08 26.28 -12.69
N GLY A 18 -54.84 27.03 -13.78
CA GLY A 18 -53.73 26.77 -14.70
C GLY A 18 -52.36 26.91 -14.04
N VAL A 19 -52.17 27.95 -13.22
CA VAL A 19 -50.91 28.16 -12.49
C VAL A 19 -50.67 27.06 -11.44
N VAL A 20 -51.72 26.63 -10.73
CA VAL A 20 -51.62 25.52 -9.76
C VAL A 20 -51.25 24.20 -10.45
N LEU A 21 -51.81 23.92 -11.63
CA LEU A 21 -51.48 22.73 -12.41
C LEU A 21 -50.04 22.76 -12.94
N ILE A 22 -49.52 23.93 -13.32
CA ILE A 22 -48.12 24.08 -13.72
C ILE A 22 -47.18 23.83 -12.53
N ILE A 23 -47.49 24.38 -11.35
CA ILE A 23 -46.69 24.16 -10.13
C ILE A 23 -46.71 22.68 -9.72
N LEU A 24 -47.88 22.02 -9.76
CA LEU A 24 -47.99 20.58 -9.49
C LEU A 24 -47.23 19.74 -10.52
N GLY A 25 -47.24 20.14 -11.79
CA GLY A 25 -46.43 19.52 -12.84
C GLY A 25 -44.93 19.64 -12.57
N TYR A 26 -44.45 20.81 -12.17
CA TYR A 26 -43.04 21.00 -11.79
C TYR A 26 -42.67 20.19 -10.54
N VAL A 27 -43.53 20.11 -9.52
CA VAL A 27 -43.29 19.27 -8.34
C VAL A 27 -43.21 17.78 -8.71
N LEU A 28 -44.10 17.30 -9.59
CA LEU A 28 -44.04 15.92 -10.10
C LEU A 28 -42.78 15.65 -10.93
N ILE A 29 -42.34 16.60 -11.73
CA ILE A 29 -41.07 16.52 -12.46
C ILE A 29 -39.89 16.44 -11.49
N TRP A 30 -39.86 17.22 -10.40
CA TRP A 30 -38.86 17.10 -9.35
C TRP A 30 -38.89 15.73 -8.65
N PHE A 31 -40.08 15.12 -8.48
CA PHE A 31 -40.20 13.75 -7.95
C PHE A 31 -39.73 12.66 -8.95
N LEU A 32 -39.85 12.90 -10.26
CA LEU A 32 -39.36 11.99 -11.31
C LEU A 32 -37.84 12.12 -11.57
N PHE A 33 -37.24 13.26 -11.22
CA PHE A 33 -35.79 13.51 -11.30
C PHE A 33 -35.07 13.50 -9.95
N MET A 34 -35.75 13.14 -8.85
CA MET A 34 -35.02 12.63 -7.71
C MET A 34 -34.23 11.43 -8.23
N PRO A 35 -32.88 11.40 -8.12
CA PRO A 35 -32.20 10.12 -8.26
C PRO A 35 -32.93 9.23 -7.27
N THR A 36 -33.50 8.13 -7.77
CA THR A 36 -33.90 7.07 -6.88
C THR A 36 -32.66 6.84 -6.01
N ILE A 37 -32.76 7.15 -4.72
CA ILE A 37 -31.88 6.54 -3.73
C ILE A 37 -32.36 5.08 -3.67
N GLY A 38 -32.24 4.40 -4.82
CA GLY A 38 -32.15 2.98 -4.92
C GLY A 38 -30.81 2.69 -4.31
N GLY A 39 -30.84 2.35 -3.03
CA GLY A 39 -29.87 1.45 -2.48
C GLY A 39 -29.82 0.25 -3.42
N SER A 40 -28.89 0.29 -4.35
CA SER A 40 -28.45 -0.86 -5.11
C SER A 40 -27.76 -1.76 -4.10
N PHE A 41 -28.55 -2.52 -3.35
CA PHE A 41 -28.13 -3.85 -2.95
C PHE A 41 -28.16 -4.67 -4.22
N GLY A 42 -27.14 -4.47 -5.06
CA GLY A 42 -26.77 -5.45 -6.04
C GLY A 42 -26.49 -6.73 -5.26
N ALA A 43 -27.45 -7.66 -5.31
CA ALA A 43 -27.13 -9.07 -5.24
C ALA A 43 -26.16 -9.30 -6.40
N GLY A 44 -24.87 -9.16 -6.09
CA GLY A 44 -23.81 -9.38 -7.05
C GLY A 44 -23.97 -10.79 -7.58
N PHE A 45 -24.17 -10.90 -8.90
CA PHE A 45 -23.77 -12.10 -9.62
C PHE A 45 -22.38 -12.50 -9.10
N PRO A 46 -22.14 -13.79 -8.80
CA PRO A 46 -20.82 -14.23 -8.40
C PRO A 46 -19.90 -13.98 -9.58
N SER A 47 -19.17 -12.87 -9.54
CA SER A 47 -18.08 -12.61 -10.46
C SER A 47 -17.05 -13.67 -10.14
N GLY A 48 -16.95 -14.68 -11.00
CA GLY A 48 -15.93 -15.69 -10.98
C GLY A 48 -14.57 -15.03 -11.15
N SER A 49 -13.97 -14.64 -10.05
CA SER A 49 -12.52 -14.50 -9.90
C SER A 49 -12.15 -15.48 -8.80
N GLY A 50 -11.89 -16.71 -9.22
CA GLY A 50 -11.35 -17.77 -8.38
C GLY A 50 -9.87 -17.53 -8.07
N GLY A 51 -9.53 -16.38 -7.48
CA GLY A 51 -8.33 -16.27 -6.66
C GLY A 51 -8.69 -16.84 -5.30
N SER A 52 -8.09 -17.94 -4.90
CA SER A 52 -8.40 -18.63 -3.65
C SER A 52 -8.02 -17.74 -2.45
N ARG A 53 -8.95 -16.88 -2.02
CA ARG A 53 -8.87 -16.13 -0.77
C ARG A 53 -9.14 -17.10 0.38
N VAL A 54 -8.11 -17.85 0.78
CA VAL A 54 -8.25 -18.88 1.80
C VAL A 54 -8.00 -18.27 3.18
N ARG A 55 -9.05 -18.35 4.01
CA ARG A 55 -9.14 -17.74 5.35
C ARG A 55 -8.20 -18.33 6.39
N SER A 56 -7.50 -19.42 6.13
CA SER A 56 -6.29 -19.78 6.87
C SER A 56 -5.48 -20.82 6.10
N VAL A 57 -4.40 -20.37 5.45
CA VAL A 57 -3.42 -21.28 4.84
C VAL A 57 -2.37 -21.65 5.89
N ILE A 58 -2.21 -22.94 6.16
CA ILE A 58 -1.09 -23.46 6.95
C ILE A 58 -0.03 -23.92 5.97
N ILE A 59 1.11 -23.23 5.95
CA ILE A 59 2.28 -23.61 5.17
C ILE A 59 3.36 -24.13 6.10
N ASP A 60 3.70 -25.41 5.98
CA ASP A 60 4.86 -25.99 6.64
C ASP A 60 6.09 -25.76 5.77
N VAL A 61 6.86 -24.72 6.09
CA VAL A 61 8.09 -24.37 5.40
C VAL A 61 9.11 -23.82 6.39
N GLU A 62 10.37 -24.15 6.19
CA GLU A 62 11.47 -23.66 7.02
C GLU A 62 11.68 -22.15 6.80
N PRO A 63 11.73 -21.32 7.87
CA PRO A 63 12.09 -19.92 7.75
C PRO A 63 13.45 -19.72 7.08
N GLN A 64 13.52 -18.79 6.12
CA GLN A 64 14.78 -18.46 5.46
C GLN A 64 15.26 -17.08 5.89
N VAL A 65 16.56 -16.92 6.14
CA VAL A 65 17.16 -15.59 6.22
C VAL A 65 17.30 -15.03 4.81
N VAL A 66 16.56 -13.96 4.53
CA VAL A 66 16.47 -13.33 3.19
C VAL A 66 17.28 -12.05 3.06
N TYR A 67 17.73 -11.50 4.18
CA TYR A 67 18.68 -10.38 4.20
C TYR A 67 19.35 -10.30 5.57
N ARG A 68 20.67 -10.21 5.59
CA ARG A 68 21.48 -10.15 6.81
C ARG A 68 22.15 -8.80 6.94
N ILE A 69 21.79 -8.07 7.99
CA ILE A 69 22.48 -6.83 8.36
C ILE A 69 23.81 -7.18 9.03
N ASP A 70 23.75 -7.99 10.09
CA ASP A 70 24.92 -8.48 10.80
C ASP A 70 24.62 -9.81 11.51
N LYS A 71 25.46 -10.19 12.48
CA LYS A 71 25.33 -11.45 13.24
C LYS A 71 23.98 -11.57 13.96
N ASN A 72 23.45 -10.47 14.48
CA ASN A 72 22.27 -10.48 15.34
C ASN A 72 21.03 -9.91 14.66
N ARG A 73 21.21 -9.08 13.62
CA ARG A 73 20.13 -8.39 12.92
C ARG A 73 19.94 -8.92 11.51
N PHE A 74 18.74 -9.41 11.20
CA PHE A 74 18.43 -10.01 9.90
C PHE A 74 16.93 -10.08 9.63
N PHE A 75 16.57 -10.28 8.36
CA PHE A 75 15.20 -10.48 7.92
C PHE A 75 14.95 -11.95 7.62
N THR A 76 13.80 -12.47 8.03
CA THR A 76 13.34 -13.83 7.71
C THR A 76 12.10 -13.79 6.83
N LEU A 77 12.03 -14.69 5.85
CA LEU A 77 10.80 -15.01 5.11
C LEU A 77 10.18 -16.27 5.71
N GLU A 78 8.93 -16.17 6.13
CA GLU A 78 8.20 -17.21 6.85
C GLU A 78 6.84 -17.48 6.19
N LYS A 79 6.32 -18.72 6.31
CA LYS A 79 5.00 -19.11 5.76
C LYS A 79 4.83 -18.77 4.27
N TYR A 80 5.86 -18.95 3.45
CA TYR A 80 5.86 -18.59 2.03
C TYR A 80 5.59 -19.80 1.14
N LYS A 81 5.01 -19.58 -0.04
CA LYS A 81 4.82 -20.65 -1.05
C LYS A 81 6.12 -20.91 -1.81
N ASP A 82 6.78 -19.83 -2.21
CA ASP A 82 8.08 -19.83 -2.87
C ASP A 82 8.81 -18.51 -2.58
N CYS A 83 10.00 -18.32 -3.17
CA CYS A 83 10.82 -17.13 -2.94
C CYS A 83 10.22 -15.81 -3.44
N THR A 84 9.16 -15.89 -4.22
CA THR A 84 8.46 -14.74 -4.80
C THR A 84 7.10 -14.55 -4.15
N HIS A 85 6.33 -15.62 -3.94
CA HIS A 85 4.91 -15.55 -3.58
C HIS A 85 4.59 -15.92 -2.14
N GLY A 86 3.64 -15.17 -1.59
CA GLY A 86 3.15 -15.31 -0.23
C GLY A 86 4.22 -15.06 0.84
N GLY A 87 3.93 -15.49 2.05
CA GLY A 87 4.81 -15.34 3.20
C GLY A 87 4.81 -13.97 3.84
N PHE A 88 5.41 -13.94 5.03
CA PHE A 88 5.61 -12.78 5.86
C PHE A 88 7.10 -12.55 6.03
N VAL A 89 7.53 -11.30 5.92
CA VAL A 89 8.91 -10.94 6.23
C VAL A 89 8.96 -10.36 7.63
N TYR A 90 9.88 -10.85 8.45
CA TYR A 90 10.12 -10.34 9.80
C TYR A 90 11.51 -9.74 9.91
N TYR A 91 11.62 -8.58 10.55
CA TYR A 91 12.88 -8.10 11.09
C TYR A 91 13.16 -8.79 12.43
N ASN A 92 14.38 -9.28 12.62
CA ASN A 92 14.83 -9.94 13.83
C ASN A 92 16.07 -9.23 14.39
N ASP A 93 16.09 -8.92 15.69
CA ASP A 93 17.30 -8.60 16.46
C ASP A 93 17.38 -9.57 17.65
N THR A 94 18.28 -10.56 17.54
CA THR A 94 18.42 -11.62 18.55
C THR A 94 19.04 -11.16 19.86
N ARG A 95 19.82 -10.08 19.85
CA ARG A 95 20.43 -9.52 21.06
C ARG A 95 19.39 -8.75 21.87
N ARG A 96 18.43 -8.10 21.21
CA ARG A 96 17.34 -7.34 21.85
C ARG A 96 16.05 -8.14 22.01
N GLY A 97 15.97 -9.35 21.43
CA GLY A 97 14.76 -10.18 21.45
C GLY A 97 13.61 -9.61 20.60
N ILE A 98 13.92 -8.82 19.57
CA ILE A 98 12.93 -8.19 18.70
C ILE A 98 12.61 -9.13 17.54
N LYS A 99 11.32 -9.36 17.30
CA LYS A 99 10.77 -9.93 16.06
C LYS A 99 9.59 -9.07 15.62
N GLU A 100 9.78 -8.26 14.60
CA GLU A 100 8.77 -7.32 14.09
C GLU A 100 8.34 -7.73 12.68
N LEU A 101 7.04 -7.88 12.45
CA LEU A 101 6.50 -8.11 11.12
C LEU A 101 6.72 -6.84 10.26
N VAL A 102 7.46 -6.97 9.17
CA VAL A 102 7.66 -5.87 8.22
C VAL A 102 6.66 -6.02 7.09
N THR A 103 5.62 -5.19 7.14
CA THR A 103 4.55 -5.16 6.13
C THR A 103 4.45 -3.78 5.49
N SER A 104 3.67 -3.69 4.41
CA SER A 104 3.31 -2.43 3.80
C SER A 104 2.54 -1.57 4.80
N GLY A 105 3.13 -0.45 5.23
CA GLY A 105 2.52 0.48 6.18
C GLY A 105 1.36 1.30 5.60
N ALA A 106 0.73 0.83 4.52
CA ALA A 106 -0.09 1.65 3.61
C ALA A 106 -1.45 1.03 3.24
N THR A 107 -2.06 0.22 4.11
CA THR A 107 -3.47 -0.14 3.93
C THR A 107 -4.25 0.09 5.20
N ASP A 108 -5.39 0.78 5.08
CA ASP A 108 -6.48 0.88 6.07
C ASP A 108 -7.12 -0.48 6.41
N LYS A 109 -6.50 -1.56 5.94
CA LYS A 109 -6.79 -2.93 6.31
C LYS A 109 -5.66 -3.32 7.26
N GLU A 110 -6.03 -3.48 8.53
CA GLU A 110 -5.32 -4.36 9.45
C GLU A 110 -4.82 -5.58 8.67
N PRO A 111 -3.57 -6.06 8.85
CA PRO A 111 -3.06 -7.20 8.10
C PRO A 111 -4.01 -8.37 8.38
N GLN A 112 -4.99 -8.52 7.48
CA GLN A 112 -5.96 -9.58 7.61
C GLN A 112 -5.11 -10.83 7.53
N ASP A 113 -5.34 -11.79 8.43
CA ASP A 113 -4.63 -13.08 8.50
C ASP A 113 -4.72 -13.93 7.21
N GLU A 114 -5.14 -13.32 6.10
CA GLU A 114 -5.27 -13.80 4.75
C GLU A 114 -3.94 -13.66 4.00
N LEU A 115 -3.18 -14.74 4.01
CA LEU A 115 -2.00 -14.88 3.17
C LEU A 115 -2.41 -15.21 1.73
N ASP A 116 -2.22 -14.27 0.82
CA ASP A 116 -2.39 -14.52 -0.61
C ASP A 116 -1.14 -15.21 -1.19
N LEU A 117 -1.30 -16.48 -1.58
CA LEU A 117 -0.23 -17.34 -2.09
C LEU A 117 0.11 -17.11 -3.57
N GLU A 118 -0.70 -16.34 -4.28
CA GLU A 118 -0.51 -16.04 -5.71
C GLU A 118 0.10 -14.66 -5.90
N VAL A 119 0.13 -13.88 -4.82
CA VAL A 119 0.69 -12.55 -4.76
C VAL A 119 2.17 -12.61 -4.41
N GLU A 120 2.98 -11.85 -5.16
CA GLU A 120 4.36 -11.62 -4.79
C GLU A 120 4.46 -10.88 -3.43
N ASN A 121 5.41 -11.27 -2.60
CA ASN A 121 5.63 -10.64 -1.30
C ASN A 121 6.14 -9.20 -1.44
N ASP A 122 5.54 -8.27 -0.70
CA ASP A 122 5.80 -6.83 -0.87
C ASP A 122 7.24 -6.41 -0.55
N VAL A 123 7.90 -7.02 0.44
CA VAL A 123 9.30 -6.73 0.77
C VAL A 123 10.23 -7.43 -0.22
N MET A 124 9.95 -8.70 -0.52
CA MET A 124 10.77 -9.47 -1.46
C MET A 124 10.66 -8.97 -2.91
N ALA A 125 9.65 -8.18 -3.25
CA ALA A 125 9.53 -7.53 -4.55
C ALA A 125 10.69 -6.55 -4.85
N PHE A 126 11.41 -6.06 -3.84
CA PHE A 126 12.63 -5.28 -4.06
C PHE A 126 13.78 -6.15 -4.52
N LYS A 127 14.20 -5.94 -5.78
CA LYS A 127 15.33 -6.64 -6.41
C LYS A 127 16.58 -5.76 -6.55
N GLY A 128 16.50 -4.51 -6.11
CA GLY A 128 17.61 -3.56 -6.14
C GLY A 128 18.64 -3.85 -5.07
N LYS A 129 19.64 -2.97 -4.98
CA LYS A 129 20.67 -3.06 -3.95
C LYS A 129 20.21 -2.37 -2.68
N PHE A 130 20.27 -3.06 -1.55
CA PHE A 130 19.94 -2.54 -0.22
C PHE A 130 21.17 -2.60 0.67
N ILE A 131 21.69 -1.45 1.09
CA ILE A 131 22.86 -1.33 1.96
C ILE A 131 22.42 -0.79 3.32
N TYR A 132 22.54 -1.61 4.35
CA TYR A 132 22.14 -1.24 5.69
C TYR A 132 23.36 -0.86 6.54
N SER A 133 23.46 0.42 6.92
CA SER A 133 24.52 0.95 7.78
C SER A 133 24.02 1.50 9.11
N ALA A 134 22.72 1.57 9.33
CA ALA A 134 22.16 2.14 10.54
C ALA A 134 22.43 1.27 11.78
N SER A 135 22.46 1.94 12.92
CA SER A 135 22.59 1.37 14.26
C SER A 135 21.40 0.49 14.63
N ASP A 136 21.50 -0.10 15.81
CA ASP A 136 20.53 -1.04 16.37
C ASP A 136 19.19 -0.38 16.73
N ASN A 137 19.08 0.95 16.59
CA ASN A 137 17.87 1.71 16.90
C ASN A 137 16.99 1.94 15.69
N VAL A 138 17.43 1.56 14.50
CA VAL A 138 16.70 1.74 13.25
C VAL A 138 16.18 0.39 12.75
N ILE A 139 14.94 0.39 12.28
CA ILE A 139 14.37 -0.63 11.41
C ILE A 139 14.02 0.05 10.10
N ALA A 140 14.48 -0.54 9.01
CA ALA A 140 14.29 0.05 7.69
C ALA A 140 14.18 -1.03 6.64
N TYR A 141 13.26 -0.87 5.69
CA TYR A 141 13.05 -1.89 4.67
C TYR A 141 12.28 -1.31 3.47
N PRO A 142 12.62 -1.74 2.24
CA PRO A 142 11.80 -1.46 1.07
C PRO A 142 10.53 -2.33 1.09
N PHE A 143 9.46 -1.83 0.49
CA PHE A 143 8.25 -2.61 0.29
C PHE A 143 7.44 -2.08 -0.90
N ARG A 144 6.58 -2.93 -1.43
CA ARG A 144 5.63 -2.60 -2.50
C ARG A 144 4.24 -2.31 -1.93
N VAL A 145 3.53 -1.39 -2.57
CA VAL A 145 2.10 -1.15 -2.36
C VAL A 145 1.41 -1.20 -3.71
N ARG A 146 0.32 -1.96 -3.79
CA ARG A 146 -0.43 -2.13 -5.03
C ARG A 146 -1.74 -1.36 -4.99
N ASN A 147 -2.02 -0.65 -6.07
CA ASN A 147 -3.29 0.02 -6.24
C ASN A 147 -4.26 -0.89 -7.01
N TYR A 148 -5.04 -1.68 -6.28
CA TYR A 148 -6.01 -2.61 -6.86
C TYR A 148 -7.13 -1.94 -7.68
N LYS A 149 -7.41 -0.65 -7.44
CA LYS A 149 -8.53 0.06 -8.10
C LYS A 149 -8.13 0.61 -9.47
N TYR A 150 -6.91 1.15 -9.58
CA TYR A 150 -6.46 1.85 -10.78
C TYR A 150 -5.42 1.07 -11.58
N GLY A 151 -4.93 -0.05 -11.04
CA GLY A 151 -3.74 -0.72 -11.56
C GLY A 151 -2.49 0.09 -11.24
N GLY A 152 -1.37 -0.60 -11.07
CA GLY A 152 -0.09 0.01 -10.74
C GLY A 152 0.45 -0.43 -9.38
N GLU A 153 1.77 -0.45 -9.31
CA GLU A 153 2.52 -0.83 -8.13
C GLU A 153 3.46 0.32 -7.80
N ASN A 154 3.29 0.90 -6.62
CA ASN A 154 4.19 1.90 -6.11
C ASN A 154 5.12 1.23 -5.12
N TYR A 155 6.31 1.76 -5.02
CA TYR A 155 7.28 1.21 -4.13
C TYR A 155 7.79 2.24 -3.14
N TYR A 156 7.90 1.79 -1.90
CA TYR A 156 8.13 2.62 -0.74
C TYR A 156 9.25 2.04 0.10
N PHE A 157 9.68 2.82 1.05
CA PHE A 157 10.67 2.46 2.03
C PHE A 157 10.19 2.93 3.39
N THR A 158 10.24 2.04 4.37
CA THR A 158 9.98 2.41 5.76
C THR A 158 11.30 2.75 6.42
N TYR A 159 11.32 3.86 7.16
CA TYR A 159 12.34 4.19 8.15
C TYR A 159 11.68 4.34 9.51
N LYS A 160 12.11 3.58 10.50
CA LYS A 160 11.56 3.64 11.84
C LYS A 160 12.68 3.62 12.86
N GLU A 161 12.66 4.57 13.77
CA GLU A 161 13.40 4.44 15.03
C GLU A 161 12.56 3.62 16.00
N LEU A 162 13.17 2.69 16.73
CA LEU A 162 12.44 1.71 17.57
C LEU A 162 11.51 2.32 18.62
N ASN A 163 11.71 3.59 18.99
CA ASN A 163 10.90 4.32 19.98
C ASN A 163 9.95 5.37 19.37
N ASP A 164 9.90 5.50 18.04
CA ASP A 164 9.08 6.49 17.36
C ASP A 164 8.08 5.83 16.41
N LYS A 165 7.02 6.57 16.04
CA LYS A 165 6.16 6.19 14.94
C LYS A 165 6.99 6.31 13.66
N GLY A 166 7.30 5.15 13.07
CA GLY A 166 8.07 5.08 11.84
C GLY A 166 7.47 5.93 10.73
N ILE A 167 8.33 6.43 9.86
CA ILE A 167 7.94 7.25 8.72
C ILE A 167 8.11 6.43 7.47
N VAL A 168 7.04 6.42 6.68
CA VAL A 168 7.01 5.79 5.37
C VAL A 168 7.42 6.85 4.35
N PHE A 169 8.53 6.60 3.68
CA PHE A 169 9.02 7.42 2.57
C PHE A 169 8.74 6.67 1.29
N GLY A 170 8.15 7.30 0.28
CA GLY A 170 8.17 6.70 -1.05
C GLY A 170 7.40 7.45 -2.11
N GLY A 171 7.74 7.10 -3.33
CA GLY A 171 7.23 7.59 -4.60
C GLY A 171 7.78 6.68 -5.70
N ASP A 172 7.28 6.79 -6.93
CA ASP A 172 7.60 5.91 -8.07
C ASP A 172 9.09 5.56 -8.20
N MET A 173 9.49 4.40 -7.65
CA MET A 173 10.83 3.83 -7.74
C MET A 173 10.76 2.58 -8.62
N SER A 174 11.67 2.44 -9.59
CA SER A 174 11.73 1.28 -10.51
C SER A 174 12.71 0.21 -10.01
N TYR A 175 12.21 -0.92 -9.52
CA TYR A 175 12.87 -1.67 -8.45
C TYR A 175 14.07 -2.58 -8.77
N SER A 176 14.45 -2.82 -10.03
CA SER A 176 15.64 -3.64 -10.35
C SER A 176 16.94 -2.82 -10.45
N ILE A 177 16.83 -1.51 -10.65
CA ILE A 177 17.98 -0.65 -10.97
C ILE A 177 18.40 0.25 -9.80
N TYR A 178 17.58 0.33 -8.75
CA TYR A 178 17.81 1.23 -7.63
C TYR A 178 18.80 0.67 -6.60
N GLU A 179 19.58 1.58 -6.03
CA GLU A 179 20.39 1.34 -4.84
C GLU A 179 19.88 2.23 -3.70
N LEU A 180 19.53 1.57 -2.60
CA LEU A 180 19.10 2.16 -1.34
C LEU A 180 20.21 2.01 -0.30
N LYS A 181 20.53 3.09 0.40
CA LYS A 181 21.42 3.05 1.56
C LYS A 181 20.77 3.68 2.77
N VAL A 182 20.91 3.03 3.92
CA VAL A 182 20.28 3.45 5.18
C VAL A 182 21.34 3.72 6.22
N THR A 183 21.24 4.87 6.89
CA THR A 183 22.08 5.31 8.01
C THR A 183 21.19 5.79 9.17
N ASP A 184 21.77 6.15 10.32
CA ASP A 184 21.02 6.58 11.51
C ASP A 184 20.24 7.90 11.36
N GLY A 185 20.43 8.65 10.27
CA GLY A 185 19.77 9.94 10.08
C GLY A 185 19.44 10.26 8.63
N ALA A 186 19.66 9.31 7.72
CA ALA A 186 19.41 9.54 6.31
C ALA A 186 19.23 8.25 5.50
N VAL A 187 18.46 8.40 4.43
CA VAL A 187 18.26 7.40 3.38
C VAL A 187 18.76 7.97 2.07
N TYR A 188 19.57 7.20 1.36
CA TYR A 188 20.15 7.57 0.08
C TYR A 188 19.56 6.69 -1.01
N ILE A 189 19.04 7.32 -2.06
CA ILE A 189 18.37 6.63 -3.16
C ILE A 189 19.03 7.07 -4.47
N ARG A 190 19.38 6.11 -5.33
CA ARG A 190 19.77 6.35 -6.73
C ARG A 190 19.17 5.30 -7.64
N SER A 191 18.93 5.66 -8.91
CA SER A 191 18.22 4.81 -9.88
C SER A 191 19.14 3.95 -10.72
N SER A 192 20.42 4.29 -10.85
CA SER A 192 21.34 3.50 -11.68
C SER A 192 22.76 3.55 -11.15
N SER A 193 23.59 2.60 -11.57
CA SER A 193 25.03 2.60 -11.25
C SER A 193 25.79 3.75 -11.93
N THR A 194 25.21 4.36 -12.98
CA THR A 194 25.79 5.49 -13.72
C THR A 194 25.40 6.84 -13.14
N ASP A 195 24.32 6.90 -12.33
CA ASP A 195 23.96 8.11 -11.58
C ASP A 195 25.11 8.48 -10.66
N LYS A 196 25.60 9.72 -10.77
CA LYS A 196 26.72 10.23 -9.93
C LYS A 196 26.26 10.82 -8.59
N MET A 197 24.95 10.87 -8.37
CA MET A 197 24.33 11.56 -7.24
C MET A 197 23.32 10.63 -6.55
N TYR A 198 23.23 10.72 -5.23
CA TYR A 198 22.09 10.22 -4.46
C TYR A 198 21.10 11.34 -4.23
N LYS A 199 19.81 10.99 -4.22
CA LYS A 199 18.80 11.72 -3.46
C LYS A 199 18.95 11.31 -2.00
N LYS A 200 19.35 12.24 -1.14
CA LYS A 200 19.45 12.04 0.30
C LYS A 200 18.22 12.64 0.96
N PHE A 201 17.49 11.79 1.66
CA PHE A 201 16.38 12.16 2.52
C PHE A 201 16.89 12.14 3.95
N ASN A 202 16.79 13.26 4.66
CA ASN A 202 17.07 13.27 6.09
C ASN A 202 15.91 12.59 6.82
N THR A 203 16.21 11.83 7.86
CA THR A 203 15.20 11.18 8.71
C THR A 203 15.20 11.85 10.08
N PRO A 204 14.05 12.00 10.76
CA PRO A 204 12.72 11.52 10.40
C PRO A 204 11.96 12.38 9.35
N ASN A 205 12.29 13.65 9.14
CA ASN A 205 11.42 14.56 8.34
C ASN A 205 11.55 14.39 6.81
N SER A 206 10.44 14.05 6.12
CA SER A 206 10.47 13.32 4.85
C SER A 206 9.99 14.00 3.56
N GLY A 207 9.81 15.32 3.52
CA GLY A 207 9.26 15.98 2.33
C GLY A 207 10.28 16.28 1.23
N GLU A 208 11.51 16.63 1.62
CA GLU A 208 12.51 17.19 0.71
C GLU A 208 13.76 16.30 0.66
N TYR A 209 14.36 16.21 -0.53
CA TYR A 209 15.64 15.55 -0.72
C TYR A 209 16.71 16.55 -1.12
N GLU A 210 17.93 16.33 -0.65
CA GLU A 210 19.11 16.99 -1.19
C GLU A 210 19.84 16.06 -2.16
N SER A 211 20.48 16.63 -3.19
CA SER A 211 21.28 15.86 -4.13
C SER A 211 22.74 15.86 -3.68
N ILE A 212 23.28 14.68 -3.37
CA ILE A 212 24.65 14.53 -2.87
C ILE A 212 25.49 13.64 -3.78
N ALA A 213 26.71 14.08 -4.10
CA ALA A 213 27.63 13.29 -4.91
C ALA A 213 28.03 11.99 -4.20
N ILE A 214 28.14 10.89 -4.97
CA ILE A 214 28.51 9.58 -4.42
C ILE A 214 29.81 9.63 -3.62
N SER A 215 30.81 10.38 -4.10
CA SER A 215 32.11 10.52 -3.46
C SER A 215 32.06 11.18 -2.08
N LYS A 216 30.97 11.88 -1.74
CA LYS A 216 30.76 12.49 -0.42
C LYS A 216 30.04 11.57 0.56
N VAL A 217 29.51 10.43 0.10
CA VAL A 217 28.78 9.48 0.96
C VAL A 217 29.77 8.43 1.46
N THR A 218 30.22 8.61 2.70
CA THR A 218 31.09 7.65 3.40
C THR A 218 30.22 6.76 4.30
N ILE A 219 30.43 5.45 4.22
CA ILE A 219 29.70 4.46 5.02
C ILE A 219 30.72 3.50 5.61
N ASP A 220 30.79 3.47 6.94
CA ASP A 220 31.83 2.70 7.65
C ASP A 220 31.39 1.25 7.93
N LYS A 221 30.09 1.03 8.16
CA LYS A 221 29.52 -0.29 8.42
C LYS A 221 28.50 -0.61 7.34
N ILE A 222 28.74 -1.68 6.57
CA ILE A 222 27.75 -2.17 5.62
C ILE A 222 27.17 -3.49 6.10
N SER A 223 25.94 -3.74 5.66
CA SER A 223 25.27 -5.03 5.80
C SER A 223 26.09 -6.16 5.20
N GLN A 224 25.92 -7.37 5.74
CA GLN A 224 26.53 -8.57 5.19
C GLN A 224 25.94 -8.93 3.82
N ASP A 225 24.63 -8.74 3.66
CA ASP A 225 23.96 -8.84 2.37
C ASP A 225 23.77 -7.47 1.73
N ASN A 226 23.79 -7.40 0.41
CA ASN A 226 23.60 -6.17 -0.35
C ASN A 226 22.28 -6.14 -1.13
N ALA A 227 21.48 -7.20 -1.07
CA ALA A 227 20.17 -7.32 -1.71
C ALA A 227 19.38 -8.42 -1.00
N PHE A 228 18.05 -8.35 -1.07
CA PHE A 228 17.21 -9.45 -0.61
C PHE A 228 17.42 -10.66 -1.53
N HIS A 229 17.56 -11.83 -0.92
CA HIS A 229 17.78 -13.09 -1.62
C HIS A 229 16.96 -14.20 -0.96
N CYS A 230 16.81 -15.31 -1.66
CA CYS A 230 16.08 -16.47 -1.14
C CYS A 230 16.57 -17.74 -1.84
N ASN A 231 16.67 -18.85 -1.09
CA ASN A 231 17.06 -20.14 -1.62
C ASN A 231 15.85 -20.86 -2.21
N ASN A 232 15.78 -20.90 -3.54
CA ASN A 232 14.69 -21.55 -4.26
C ASN A 232 14.62 -23.08 -4.05
N ASN A 233 15.65 -23.71 -3.49
CA ASN A 233 15.64 -25.14 -3.20
C ASN A 233 14.86 -25.49 -1.93
N ILE A 234 14.60 -24.52 -1.05
CA ILE A 234 13.78 -24.73 0.15
C ILE A 234 12.31 -24.54 -0.25
N LYS A 235 11.57 -25.65 -0.29
CA LYS A 235 10.15 -25.67 -0.66
C LYS A 235 9.27 -26.03 0.54
N PRO A 236 8.00 -25.59 0.57
CA PRO A 236 7.05 -26.06 1.55
C PRO A 236 6.91 -27.59 1.52
N ARG A 237 6.90 -28.19 2.70
CA ARG A 237 6.63 -29.63 2.88
C ARG A 237 5.13 -29.91 2.74
N SER A 238 4.29 -28.97 3.17
CA SER A 238 2.84 -29.04 2.96
C SER A 238 2.21 -27.66 2.89
N VAL A 239 1.12 -27.56 2.13
CA VAL A 239 0.24 -26.40 2.07
C VAL A 239 -1.17 -26.93 2.34
N LYS A 240 -1.78 -26.50 3.45
CA LYS A 240 -3.14 -26.90 3.83
C LYS A 240 -4.06 -25.69 3.79
N TYR A 241 -5.20 -25.87 3.13
CA TYR A 241 -6.27 -24.89 3.06
C TYR A 241 -7.35 -25.31 4.06
N ASN A 242 -7.63 -24.45 5.04
CA ASN A 242 -8.72 -24.64 5.99
C ASN A 242 -9.97 -23.86 5.55
#